data_AF-A0A9P7J3M1-F1
#
_entry.id   AF-A0A9P7J3M1-F1
#
_cell.length_a   1.000
_cell.length_b   1.000
_cell.length_c   1.000
_cell.angle_alpha   90.00
_cell.angle_beta   90.00
_cell.angle_gamma   90.00
#
_symmetry.space_group_name_H-M   'P 1'
#
loop_
_entity.id
_entity.type
_entity.pdbx_description
1 polymer ?
#
loop_
_entity_poly.entity_id
_entity_poly.type
_entity_poly.pdbx_seq_one_letter_code
_entity_poly.pdbx_strand_id
1 'polypeptide(L)' 'ELSEMLGVHRNTLQCHMKCYGIERKYLNLTNVDLDYLVTEFKKEQPDSGIRYMISFLHRHGL' A
#
# COMPACT_ATOMS: atom_id res chain seq x y z
N GLU A 1 -14.40 -2.29 -4.59
CA GLU A 1 -13.78 -2.99 -5.74
C GLU A 1 -13.99 -4.52 -5.73
N LEU A 2 -13.18 -5.35 -5.05
CA LEU A 2 -13.30 -6.83 -5.19
C LEU A 2 -14.58 -7.41 -4.56
N SER A 3 -14.98 -6.90 -3.40
CA SER A 3 -16.22 -7.31 -2.72
C SER A 3 -17.48 -6.94 -3.52
N GLU A 4 -17.45 -5.79 -4.19
CA GLU A 4 -18.54 -5.31 -5.04
C GLU A 4 -18.62 -6.10 -6.34
N MET A 5 -17.48 -6.39 -6.98
CA MET A 5 -17.42 -7.25 -8.17
C MET A 5 -17.93 -8.66 -7.91
N LEU A 6 -17.65 -9.20 -6.72
CA LEU A 6 -18.09 -10.54 -6.32
C LEU A 6 -19.49 -10.55 -5.67
N GLY A 7 -20.10 -9.38 -5.46
CA GLY A 7 -21.42 -9.27 -4.82
C GLY A 7 -21.46 -9.75 -3.37
N VAL A 8 -20.32 -9.77 -2.67
CA VAL A 8 -20.20 -10.27 -1.29
C VAL A 8 -19.82 -9.15 -0.33
N HIS A 9 -20.30 -9.22 0.91
CA HIS A 9 -19.90 -8.26 1.94
C HIS A 9 -18.38 -8.36 2.20
N ARG A 10 -17.72 -7.23 2.47
CA ARG A 10 -16.27 -7.14 2.68
C ARG A 10 -15.74 -8.10 3.76
N ASN A 11 -16.51 -8.32 4.83
CA ASN A 11 -16.11 -9.24 5.90
C ASN A 11 -16.19 -10.71 5.43
N THR A 12 -17.18 -11.04 4.61
CA THR A 12 -17.33 -12.38 4.02
C THR A 12 -16.18 -12.66 3.07
N LEU A 13 -15.83 -11.71 2.22
CA LEU A 13 -14.64 -11.78 1.37
C LEU A 13 -13.37 -11.98 2.19
N GLN A 14 -13.19 -11.22 3.27
CA GLN A 14 -12.03 -11.36 4.16
C GLN A 14 -11.96 -12.74 4.83
N CYS A 15 -13.09 -13.29 5.28
CA CYS A 15 -13.15 -14.65 5.81
C CYS A 15 -12.75 -15.69 4.77
N HIS A 16 -13.27 -15.60 3.54
CA HIS A 16 -12.89 -16.51 2.46
C HIS A 16 -11.41 -16.40 2.13
N MET A 17 -10.89 -15.18 1.95
CA MET A 17 -9.48 -14.96 1.69
C MET A 17 -8.61 -15.61 2.77
N LYS A 18 -8.97 -15.47 4.05
CA LYS A 18 -8.28 -16.13 5.15
C LYS A 18 -8.37 -17.67 5.08
N CYS A 19 -9.55 -18.23 4.82
CA CYS A 19 -9.74 -19.68 4.66
C CYS A 19 -8.91 -20.28 3.53
N TYR A 20 -8.68 -19.51 2.45
CA TYR A 20 -7.87 -19.92 1.31
C TYR A 20 -6.38 -19.51 1.44
N GLY A 21 -5.95 -18.97 2.59
CA GLY A 21 -4.57 -18.54 2.81
C GLY A 21 -4.15 -17.31 1.97
N ILE A 22 -5.13 -16.57 1.43
CA ILE A 22 -4.91 -15.34 0.69
C ILE A 22 -4.77 -14.21 1.71
N GLU A 23 -3.53 -13.94 2.10
CA GLU A 23 -3.19 -12.88 3.04
C GLU A 23 -2.57 -11.67 2.35
N ARG A 24 -2.76 -10.50 2.96
CA ARG A 24 -2.06 -9.30 2.54
C ARG A 24 -0.58 -9.46 2.85
N LYS A 25 0.26 -9.51 1.82
CA LYS A 25 1.71 -9.48 1.97
C LYS A 25 2.17 -8.03 1.87
N TYR A 26 2.95 -7.60 2.85
CA TYR A 26 3.68 -6.35 2.77
C TYR A 26 4.97 -6.57 2.00
N LEU A 27 5.41 -5.52 1.30
CA LEU A 27 6.75 -5.51 0.72
C LEU A 27 7.77 -5.56 1.84
N ASN A 28 8.83 -6.35 1.65
CA ASN A 28 9.94 -6.43 2.59
C ASN A 28 10.90 -5.26 2.35
N LEU A 29 10.47 -4.05 2.69
CA LEU A 29 11.28 -2.84 2.58
C LEU A 29 12.15 -2.69 3.83
N THR A 30 13.45 -2.54 3.65
CA THR A 30 14.37 -2.18 4.73
C THR A 30 14.29 -0.68 5.03
N ASN A 31 14.81 -0.26 6.17
CA ASN A 31 14.91 1.18 6.49
C ASN A 31 15.74 1.94 5.44
N VAL A 32 16.75 1.29 4.85
CA VAL A 32 17.58 1.88 3.79
C VAL A 32 16.76 2.12 2.51
N ASP A 33 15.88 1.18 2.16
CA ASP A 33 14.99 1.35 1.01
C ASP A 33 13.99 2.50 1.25
N LEU A 34 13.49 2.63 2.49
CA LEU A 34 12.63 3.74 2.87
C LEU A 34 13.36 5.08 2.79
N ASP A 35 14.60 5.16 3.30
CA ASP A 35 15.41 6.38 3.23
C ASP A 35 15.67 6.79 1.77
N TYR A 36 15.92 5.82 0.89
CA TYR A 36 16.06 6.08 -0.54
C TYR A 36 14.77 6.64 -1.15
N LEU A 37 13.62 6.01 -0.90
CA LEU A 37 12.32 6.46 -1.39
C LEU A 37 11.98 7.88 -0.91
N VAL A 38 12.22 8.16 0.37
CA VAL A 38 12.01 9.48 0.96
C VAL A 38 12.92 10.52 0.30
N THR A 39 14.19 10.16 0.09
CA THR A 39 15.17 11.06 -0.52
C THR A 39 14.80 11.39 -1.96
N GLU A 40 14.45 10.40 -2.77
CA GLU A 40 14.03 10.63 -4.17
C GLU A 40 12.76 11.47 -4.23
N PHE A 41 11.75 11.19 -3.40
CA PHE A 41 10.55 12.02 -3.33
C PHE A 41 10.87 13.47 -2.96
N LYS A 42 11.78 13.70 -2.01
CA LYS A 42 12.19 15.04 -1.57
C LYS A 42 13.04 15.80 -2.59
N LYS A 43 13.77 15.10 -3.47
CA LYS A 43 14.46 15.75 -4.60
C LYS A 43 13.49 16.39 -5.58
N GLU A 44 12.39 15.70 -5.87
CA GLU A 44 11.37 16.20 -6.79
C GLU A 44 10.41 17.20 -6.12
N GLN A 45 10.11 17.00 -4.83
CA GLN A 45 9.15 17.80 -4.08
C GLN A 45 9.68 18.18 -2.69
N PRO A 46 10.61 19.15 -2.59
CA PRO A 46 11.30 19.48 -1.34
C PRO A 46 10.35 19.97 -0.23
N ASP A 47 9.34 20.77 -0.58
CA ASP A 47 8.41 21.39 0.37
C ASP A 47 7.20 20.50 0.72
N SER A 48 7.01 19.39 -0.02
CA SER A 48 5.87 18.50 0.20
C SER A 48 6.00 17.73 1.51
N GLY A 49 4.96 17.80 2.34
CA GLY A 49 4.90 17.08 3.61
C GLY A 49 4.68 15.57 3.48
N ILE A 50 4.86 14.85 4.59
CA ILE A 50 4.73 13.38 4.69
C ILE A 50 3.41 12.82 4.12
N ARG A 51 2.32 13.58 4.24
CA ARG A 51 1.00 13.20 3.69
C ARG A 51 1.04 12.99 2.17
N TYR A 52 1.73 13.86 1.45
CA TYR A 52 1.84 13.80 0.00
C TYR A 52 2.78 12.68 -0.44
N MET A 53 3.86 12.45 0.33
CA MET A 53 4.76 11.32 0.13
C MET A 53 4.03 9.99 0.27
N ILE A 54 3.27 9.77 1.35
CA ILE A 54 2.48 8.55 1.55
C ILE A 54 1.48 8.36 0.39
N SER A 55 0.82 9.43 -0.02
CA SER A 55 -0.12 9.38 -1.15
C SER A 55 0.56 9.11 -2.49
N PHE A 56 1.82 9.49 -2.65
CA PHE A 56 2.64 9.17 -3.82
C PHE A 56 3.03 7.70 -3.81
N LEU A 57 3.56 7.19 -2.69
CA LEU A 57 3.95 5.79 -2.53
C LEU A 57 2.77 4.83 -2.79
N HIS A 58 1.61 5.11 -2.20
CA HIS A 58 0.39 4.32 -2.46
C HIS A 58 -0.01 4.32 -3.94
N ARG A 59 0.14 5.43 -4.65
CA ARG A 59 -0.16 5.51 -6.10
C ARG A 59 0.82 4.69 -6.95
N HIS A 60 2.02 4.44 -6.44
CA HIS A 60 3.03 3.59 -7.05
C HIS A 60 2.98 2.14 -6.55
N GLY A 61 1.99 1.76 -5.75
CA GLY A 61 1.78 0.38 -5.29
C GLY A 61 2.66 -0.05 -4.12
N LEU A 62 3.24 0.91 -3.40
CA LEU A 62 4.03 0.71 -2.18
C LEU A 62 3.16 0.88 -0.93
#